data_AF-A0A527YP79-F1
#
_entry.id   AF-A0A527YP79-F1
#
_cell.length_a   1.000
_cell.length_b   1.000
_cell.length_c   1.000
_cell.angle_alpha   90.00
_cell.angle_beta   90.00
_cell.angle_gamma   90.00
#
_symmetry.space_group_name_H-M   'P 1'
#
loop_
_entity.id
_entity.type
_entity.pdbx_description
1 polymer ?
#
loop_
_entity_poly.entity_id
_entity_poly.type
_entity_poly.pdbx_seq_one_letter_code
_entity_poly.pdbx_strand_id
1 'polypeptide(L)'
;MKPADPAKPTAAAAAKAPEAQGTVDMAALLKPGALPDMQLGKDDAKVTIVEYASMTCPHCAHFHETTLPALKTKYIDTGKARLILREFPFDPSAEA
;
A
#
# COMPACT_ATOMS: atom_id res chain seq x y z
N MET A 1 -16.67 -23.02 26.57
CA MET A 1 -16.98 -21.63 26.99
C MET A 1 -15.95 -20.73 26.33
N LYS A 2 -16.26 -19.84 25.39
CA LYS A 2 -17.51 -19.20 24.96
C LYS A 2 -17.28 -18.77 23.49
N PRO A 3 -18.24 -18.91 22.56
CA PRO A 3 -18.08 -18.41 21.19
C PRO A 3 -17.92 -16.88 21.21
N ALA A 4 -16.93 -16.36 20.48
CA ALA A 4 -16.85 -14.94 20.20
C ALA A 4 -17.98 -14.59 19.21
N ASP A 5 -18.89 -13.74 19.67
CA ASP A 5 -19.99 -13.17 18.91
C ASP A 5 -19.47 -12.47 17.64
N PRO A 6 -20.17 -12.57 16.49
CA PRO A 6 -19.79 -11.84 15.29
C PRO A 6 -19.96 -10.35 15.54
N ALA A 7 -18.87 -9.58 15.47
CA ALA A 7 -18.91 -8.13 15.55
C ALA A 7 -19.78 -7.59 14.40
N LYS A 8 -21.02 -7.22 14.77
CA LYS A 8 -21.97 -6.46 13.96
C LYS A 8 -21.26 -5.20 13.41
N PRO A 9 -21.38 -4.87 12.11
CA PRO A 9 -20.82 -3.64 11.58
C PRO A 9 -21.53 -2.48 12.26
N THR A 10 -20.84 -1.81 13.18
CA THR A 10 -21.31 -0.52 13.68
C THR A 10 -21.19 0.45 12.52
N ALA A 11 -22.29 1.11 12.16
CA ALA A 11 -22.27 2.16 11.17
C ALA A 11 -21.21 3.17 11.58
N ALA A 12 -20.23 3.43 10.70
CA ALA A 12 -19.25 4.47 10.92
C ALA A 12 -20.01 5.80 11.05
N ALA A 13 -20.12 6.31 12.27
CA ALA A 13 -20.45 7.69 12.50
C ALA A 13 -19.48 8.53 11.64
N ALA A 14 -19.99 9.53 10.94
CA ALA A 14 -19.19 10.43 10.12
C ALA A 14 -18.18 11.17 11.01
N ALA A 15 -17.04 10.54 11.25
CA ALA A 15 -15.90 11.15 11.91
C ALA A 15 -15.42 12.25 10.98
N LYS A 16 -15.39 13.48 11.49
CA LYS A 16 -14.81 14.62 10.77
C LYS A 16 -13.37 14.23 10.40
N ALA A 17 -13.07 14.20 9.10
CA ALA A 17 -11.72 13.89 8.65
C ALA A 17 -10.74 14.84 9.34
N PRO A 18 -9.59 14.35 9.85
CA PRO A 18 -8.59 15.22 10.45
C PRO A 18 -8.17 16.29 9.45
N GLU A 19 -7.96 17.50 9.95
CA GLU A 19 -7.49 18.60 9.12
C GLU A 19 -6.12 18.25 8.54
N ALA A 20 -5.92 18.53 7.26
CA ALA A 20 -4.67 18.21 6.58
C ALA A 20 -3.51 18.97 7.24
N GLN A 21 -2.55 18.23 7.78
CA GLN A 21 -1.41 18.79 8.51
C GLN A 21 -0.29 19.32 7.58
N GLY A 22 -0.48 19.22 6.26
CA GLY A 22 0.50 19.67 5.27
C GLY A 22 0.02 19.48 3.84
N THR A 23 0.80 20.01 2.92
CA THR A 23 0.65 19.76 1.48
C THR A 23 1.80 18.91 1.00
N VAL A 24 1.51 17.99 0.10
CA VAL A 24 2.48 17.06 -0.47
C VAL A 24 2.61 17.39 -1.95
N ASP A 25 3.83 17.61 -2.43
CA ASP A 25 4.09 17.75 -3.86
C ASP A 25 3.98 16.37 -4.51
N MET A 26 2.81 16.10 -5.09
CA MET A 26 2.52 14.85 -5.78
C MET A 26 3.42 14.63 -7.00
N ALA A 27 3.85 15.70 -7.68
CA ALA A 27 4.74 15.57 -8.83
C ALA A 27 6.14 15.17 -8.39
N ALA A 28 6.62 15.69 -7.25
CA ALA A 28 7.88 15.26 -6.67
C ALA A 28 7.82 13.81 -6.16
N LEU A 29 6.74 13.41 -5.47
CA LEU A 29 6.59 12.04 -4.96
C LEU A 29 6.51 10.98 -6.06
N LEU A 30 5.84 11.29 -7.17
CA LEU A 30 5.65 10.34 -8.27
C LEU A 30 6.84 10.28 -9.23
N LYS A 31 7.89 11.10 -9.04
CA LYS A 31 9.13 10.92 -9.79
C LYS A 31 9.68 9.51 -9.51
N PRO A 32 10.05 8.76 -10.56
CA PRO A 32 10.78 7.51 -10.40
C PRO A 32 12.07 7.74 -9.61
N GLY A 33 12.49 6.73 -8.85
CA GLY A 33 13.77 6.75 -8.15
C GLY A 33 14.97 6.59 -9.11
N ALA A 34 16.15 6.31 -8.55
CA ALA A 34 17.32 5.95 -9.35
C ALA A 34 17.12 4.66 -10.16
N LEU A 35 16.24 3.77 -9.67
CA LEU A 35 15.83 2.55 -10.32
C LEU A 35 14.46 2.73 -10.99
N PRO A 36 14.19 2.03 -12.11
CA PRO A 36 12.87 2.03 -12.72
C PRO A 36 11.83 1.47 -11.74
N ASP A 37 10.69 2.16 -11.66
CA ASP A 37 9.57 1.74 -10.81
C ASP A 37 9.03 0.38 -11.28
N MET A 38 8.96 -0.59 -10.37
CA MET A 38 8.27 -1.85 -10.61
C MET A 38 6.81 -1.71 -10.19
N GLN A 39 5.89 -2.03 -11.08
CA GLN A 39 4.47 -1.87 -10.81
C GLN A 39 3.63 -3.11 -11.09
N LEU A 40 2.53 -3.20 -10.35
CA LEU A 40 1.47 -4.18 -10.53
C LEU A 40 0.15 -3.45 -10.82
N GLY A 41 -0.51 -3.83 -11.91
CA GLY A 41 -1.77 -3.21 -12.36
C GLY A 41 -1.63 -2.45 -13.68
N LYS A 42 -2.65 -1.67 -14.02
CA LYS A 42 -2.69 -0.89 -15.26
C LYS A 42 -2.11 0.51 -15.04
N ASP A 43 -1.44 1.05 -16.06
CA ASP A 43 -0.88 2.41 -16.06
C ASP A 43 -1.93 3.52 -15.88
N ASP A 44 -3.16 3.27 -16.35
CA ASP A 44 -4.28 4.21 -16.34
C ASP A 44 -5.15 4.11 -15.08
N ALA A 45 -4.74 3.33 -14.08
CA ALA A 45 -5.47 3.19 -12.83
C ALA A 45 -5.58 4.53 -12.10
N LYS A 46 -6.79 4.87 -11.65
CA LYS A 46 -7.09 6.18 -11.03
C LYS A 46 -6.36 6.41 -9.71
N VAL A 47 -6.03 5.35 -8.99
CA VAL A 47 -5.32 5.41 -7.72
C VAL A 47 -3.94 4.79 -7.88
N THR A 48 -2.91 5.51 -7.45
CA THR A 48 -1.53 4.98 -7.37
C THR A 48 -1.16 4.78 -5.91
N ILE A 49 -0.75 3.57 -5.57
CA ILE A 49 -0.21 3.21 -4.25
C ILE A 49 1.30 3.05 -4.44
N VAL A 50 2.10 3.82 -3.71
CA VAL A 50 3.55 3.66 -3.69
C VAL A 50 3.93 2.97 -2.39
N GLU A 51 4.47 1.77 -2.48
CA GLU A 51 4.96 0.98 -1.36
C GLU A 51 6.48 1.09 -1.29
N TYR A 52 6.99 1.65 -0.19
CA TYR A 52 8.40 1.60 0.15
C TYR A 52 8.61 0.37 1.03
N ALA A 53 9.26 -0.65 0.47
CA ALA A 53 9.45 -1.94 1.13
C ALA A 53 10.91 -2.35 1.09
N SER A 54 11.31 -3.18 2.04
CA SER A 54 12.62 -3.82 2.03
C SER A 54 12.48 -5.32 1.84
N MET A 55 13.34 -5.92 1.01
CA MET A 55 13.34 -7.37 0.79
C MET A 55 13.67 -8.20 2.04
N THR A 56 14.27 -7.58 3.06
CA THR A 56 14.66 -8.21 4.34
C THR A 56 13.66 -7.93 5.47
N CYS A 57 12.63 -7.11 5.22
CA CYS A 57 11.66 -6.70 6.23
C CYS A 57 10.56 -7.77 6.43
N PRO A 58 10.45 -8.39 7.63
CA PRO A 58 9.47 -9.46 7.86
C PRO A 58 8.02 -8.96 7.87
N HIS A 59 7.78 -7.70 8.23
CA HIS A 59 6.45 -7.08 8.15
C HIS A 59 6.01 -6.86 6.70
N CYS A 60 6.97 -6.54 5.83
CA CYS A 60 6.76 -6.35 4.41
C CYS A 60 6.45 -7.71 3.76
N ALA A 61 7.20 -8.77 4.11
CA ALA A 61 6.87 -10.13 3.71
C ALA A 61 5.44 -10.53 4.14
N HIS A 62 5.07 -10.29 5.40
CA HIS A 62 3.73 -10.58 5.89
C HIS A 62 2.63 -9.81 5.13
N PHE A 63 2.87 -8.54 4.77
CA PHE A 63 1.93 -7.76 3.94
C PHE A 63 1.74 -8.41 2.57
N HIS A 64 2.82 -8.83 1.91
CA HIS A 64 2.80 -9.48 0.59
C HIS A 64 2.07 -10.83 0.62
N GLU A 65 2.18 -11.58 1.72
CA GLU A 65 1.52 -12.88 1.86
C GLU A 65 0.05 -12.78 2.23
N THR A 66 -0.34 -11.81 3.07
CA THR A 66 -1.66 -11.81 3.72
C THR A 66 -2.59 -10.72 3.22
N THR A 67 -2.06 -9.55 2.87
CA THR A 67 -2.87 -8.36 2.57
C THR A 67 -2.86 -8.05 1.08
N LEU A 68 -1.69 -8.13 0.44
CA LEU A 68 -1.55 -7.90 -0.99
C LEU A 68 -2.47 -8.75 -1.86
N PRO A 69 -2.74 -10.06 -1.58
CA PRO A 69 -3.64 -10.85 -2.43
C PRO A 69 -5.07 -10.31 -2.47
N ALA A 70 -5.58 -9.84 -1.32
CA ALA A 70 -6.91 -9.25 -1.23
C ALA A 70 -6.94 -7.85 -1.89
N LEU A 71 -5.90 -7.05 -1.70
CA LEU A 71 -5.75 -5.74 -2.36
C LEU A 71 -5.71 -5.91 -3.89
N LYS A 72 -4.92 -6.88 -4.36
CA LYS A 72 -4.74 -7.20 -5.77
C LYS A 72 -6.06 -7.56 -6.42
N THR A 73 -6.77 -8.55 -5.87
CA THR A 73 -8.05 -9.02 -6.41
C THR A 73 -9.11 -7.92 -6.43
N LYS A 74 -9.20 -7.11 -5.37
CA LYS A 74 -10.27 -6.10 -5.24
C LYS A 74 -10.02 -4.83 -6.04
N TYR A 75 -8.76 -4.40 -6.16
CA TYR A 75 -8.43 -3.07 -6.68
C TYR A 75 -7.45 -3.07 -7.84
N ILE A 76 -6.42 -3.93 -7.80
CA ILE A 76 -5.37 -3.92 -8.83
C ILE A 76 -5.87 -4.61 -10.10
N ASP A 77 -6.39 -5.83 -9.96
CA ASP A 77 -6.91 -6.63 -11.08
C ASP A 77 -8.14 -5.99 -11.72
N THR A 78 -8.92 -5.23 -10.94
CA THR A 78 -10.08 -4.47 -11.44
C THR A 78 -9.69 -3.14 -12.10
N GLY A 79 -8.40 -2.79 -12.12
CA GLY A 79 -7.88 -1.53 -12.70
C GLY A 79 -8.23 -0.28 -11.90
N LYS A 80 -8.73 -0.42 -10.67
CA LYS A 80 -9.05 0.72 -9.80
C LYS A 80 -7.81 1.35 -9.20
N ALA A 81 -6.80 0.53 -8.92
CA ALA A 81 -5.52 0.97 -8.39
C ALA A 81 -4.35 0.30 -9.12
N ARG A 82 -3.19 0.94 -9.07
CA ARG A 82 -1.90 0.30 -9.36
C ARG A 82 -1.00 0.42 -8.14
N LEU A 83 -0.15 -0.58 -7.93
CA LEU A 83 0.84 -0.62 -6.87
C LEU A 83 2.22 -0.47 -7.49
N ILE A 84 2.99 0.50 -7.01
CA ILE A 84 4.39 0.71 -7.36
C ILE A 84 5.22 0.32 -6.14
N LEU A 85 6.12 -0.65 -6.30
CA LEU A 85 7.06 -1.02 -5.26
C LEU A 85 8.39 -0.28 -5.48
N ARG A 86 8.87 0.37 -4.44
CA ARG A 86 10.18 1.05 -4.39
C ARG A 86 11.00 0.45 -3.27
N GLU A 87 12.18 -0.03 -3.62
CA GLU A 87 13.10 -0.58 -2.64
C GLU A 87 13.49 0.51 -1.63
N PHE A 88 13.37 0.16 -0.35
CA PHE A 88 13.77 0.97 0.78
C PHE A 88 14.68 0.12 1.68
N PRO A 89 15.97 0.06 1.37
CA PRO A 89 16.90 -0.71 2.18
C PRO A 89 17.04 -0.04 3.55
N PHE A 90 16.66 -0.74 4.60
CA PHE A 90 16.82 -0.26 5.99
C PHE A 90 17.99 -0.96 6.72
N ASP A 91 18.58 -1.98 6.12
CA ASP A 91 19.76 -2.69 6.62
C ASP A 91 20.76 -3.02 5.49
N PRO A 92 22.05 -3.26 5.81
CA PRO A 92 23.10 -3.48 4.81
C PRO A 92 22.86 -4.66 3.87
N SER A 93 22.05 -5.65 4.28
CA SER A 93 21.75 -6.82 3.46
C SER A 93 20.74 -6.50 2.35
N ALA A 94 20.02 -5.37 2.46
CA ALA A 94 19.06 -4.90 1.47
C ALA A 94 19.65 -3.83 0.53
N GLU A 95 20.84 -3.28 0.81
CA GLU A 95 21.50 -2.23 0.03
C GLU A 95 22.12 -2.70 -1.31
N ALA A 96 22.07 -4.01 -1.59
CA ALA A 96 22.80 -4.67 -2.67
C ALA A 96 22.29 -4.39 -4.09
#